data_AF-A0A1F7YCY6-F1
#
_entry.id   AF-A0A1F7YCY6-F1
#
_cell.length_a   1.000
_cell.length_b   1.000
_cell.length_c   1.000
_cell.angle_alpha   90.00
_cell.angle_beta   90.00
_cell.angle_gamma   90.00
#
_symmetry.space_group_name_H-M   'P 1'
#
loop_
_entity.id
_entity.type
_entity.pdbx_description
1 polymer ?
#
loop_
_entity_poly.entity_id
_entity_poly.type
_entity_poly.pdbx_seq_one_letter_code
_entity_poly.pdbx_strand_id
1 'polypeptide(L)'
;MEVLLKQHFNQIDLDIRKKSPGYSRFMDQKVTPDVLRFVSDCILSRTGKKLGQVFSAPEIEHSQYFKKNVAREFGKPTPGEKSTDSEYDKWPSQIIQTLRFAGVIKEKSKAGHAVGYVVVRPDILGYIAVRSQNAYAFLFHYIVKLLTDSGFYGHIEQYRDRYFAGSLDKTDFYELKQRFESFIIGHTQIKGKYEPRRIFPKVFNILASEYRIPGSIGGIMSKFPFMTSDLVYNRVNVRDKKKPKSVSRQEQRKALSARQDPVQRMAAAKKRVKELHSQSEVQDQWAKGEATQVHHIFPENEFPQLADKLENLIQLTPTQHNTKAHPHNKTGVIDRDYQYVCLMEKSHSIEESIKKGEFDYSPESFIGVINTGLNQKLPYNTSFEEIRAAIKGTYRN
;
A
#
# COMPACT_ATOMS: atom_id res chain seq x y z
N MET A 1 -8.51 9.89 -23.59
CA MET A 1 -9.13 8.70 -22.97
C MET A 1 -10.05 9.07 -21.81
N GLU A 2 -9.63 9.93 -20.87
CA GLU A 2 -10.50 10.41 -19.79
C GLU A 2 -11.85 10.96 -20.31
N VAL A 3 -11.81 11.80 -21.35
CA VAL A 3 -13.01 12.32 -22.01
C VAL A 3 -13.92 11.19 -22.52
N LEU A 4 -13.35 10.15 -23.12
CA LEU A 4 -14.09 9.00 -23.66
C LEU A 4 -14.77 8.21 -22.54
N LEU A 5 -14.10 8.02 -21.39
CA LEU A 5 -14.66 7.35 -20.22
C LEU A 5 -15.82 8.14 -19.63
N LYS A 6 -15.66 9.46 -19.47
CA LYS A 6 -16.73 10.34 -18.99
C LYS A 6 -17.94 10.32 -19.94
N GLN A 7 -17.72 10.43 -21.24
CA GLN A 7 -18.78 10.34 -22.25
C GLN A 7 -19.52 8.99 -22.20
N HIS A 8 -18.79 7.88 -22.13
CA HIS A 8 -19.35 6.54 -22.00
C HIS A 8 -20.24 6.42 -20.77
N PHE A 9 -19.73 6.81 -19.60
CA PHE A 9 -20.47 6.68 -18.35
C PHE A 9 -21.65 7.63 -18.25
N ASN A 10 -21.59 8.82 -18.87
CA ASN A 10 -22.73 9.74 -18.92
C ASN A 10 -23.93 9.20 -19.71
N GLN A 11 -23.71 8.22 -20.59
CA GLN A 11 -24.77 7.59 -21.39
C GLN A 11 -25.42 6.39 -20.70
N ILE A 12 -24.94 6.01 -19.51
CA ILE A 12 -25.36 4.80 -18.81
C ILE A 12 -25.88 5.18 -17.42
N ASP A 13 -27.04 4.63 -17.05
CA ASP A 13 -27.54 4.69 -15.68
C ASP A 13 -26.88 3.57 -14.84
N LEU A 14 -25.99 3.98 -13.93
CA LEU A 14 -25.31 3.08 -13.01
C LEU A 14 -25.96 3.06 -11.61
N ASP A 15 -27.16 3.62 -11.43
CA ASP A 15 -27.88 3.60 -10.16
C ASP A 15 -28.16 2.15 -9.71
N ILE A 16 -27.51 1.73 -8.64
CA ILE A 16 -27.65 0.38 -8.08
C ILE A 16 -29.10 0.12 -7.65
N ARG A 17 -29.84 1.16 -7.25
CA ARG A 17 -31.23 1.06 -6.75
C ARG A 17 -32.23 0.71 -7.84
N LYS A 18 -31.94 1.03 -9.11
CA LYS A 18 -32.85 0.81 -10.26
C LYS A 18 -32.66 -0.54 -10.94
N LYS A 19 -31.58 -1.26 -10.64
CA LYS A 19 -31.25 -2.50 -11.36
C LYS A 19 -32.15 -3.62 -10.87
N SER A 20 -32.54 -4.50 -11.80
CA SER A 20 -33.51 -5.55 -11.52
C SER A 20 -33.11 -6.38 -10.30
N PRO A 21 -34.07 -6.73 -9.42
CA PRO A 21 -33.86 -7.72 -8.38
C PRO A 21 -33.22 -8.99 -8.98
N GLY A 22 -32.01 -9.32 -8.54
CA GLY A 22 -31.23 -10.45 -9.09
C GLY A 22 -29.86 -10.05 -9.64
N TYR A 23 -29.67 -8.79 -10.07
CA TYR A 23 -28.37 -8.30 -10.47
C TYR A 23 -27.67 -7.57 -9.32
N SER A 24 -26.81 -8.26 -8.58
CA SER A 24 -26.18 -7.73 -7.35
C SER A 24 -24.69 -7.40 -7.47
N ARG A 25 -24.07 -7.65 -8.62
CA ARG A 25 -22.60 -7.69 -8.76
C ARG A 25 -22.06 -6.55 -9.61
N PHE A 26 -22.24 -5.32 -9.16
CA PHE A 26 -21.60 -4.13 -9.75
C PHE A 26 -20.08 -4.09 -9.47
N MET A 27 -19.64 -4.71 -8.36
CA MET A 27 -18.24 -4.83 -7.96
C MET A 27 -18.10 -5.99 -6.96
N ASP A 28 -16.88 -6.52 -6.79
CA ASP A 28 -16.61 -7.66 -5.90
C ASP A 28 -15.16 -7.62 -5.36
N GLN A 29 -14.83 -8.52 -4.44
CA GLN A 29 -13.58 -8.53 -3.68
C GLN A 29 -12.30 -8.67 -4.54
N LYS A 30 -12.38 -9.33 -5.72
CA LYS A 30 -11.23 -9.55 -6.61
C LYS A 30 -11.05 -8.44 -7.63
N VAL A 31 -11.94 -7.44 -7.64
CA VAL A 31 -11.87 -6.30 -8.56
C VAL A 31 -10.81 -5.32 -8.05
N THR A 32 -9.58 -5.51 -8.51
CA THR A 32 -8.45 -4.59 -8.30
C THR A 32 -7.88 -4.17 -9.66
N PRO A 33 -7.15 -3.05 -9.75
CA PRO A 33 -6.66 -2.53 -11.03
C PRO A 33 -5.81 -3.54 -11.83
N ASP A 34 -4.94 -4.28 -11.16
CA ASP A 34 -4.08 -5.32 -11.76
C ASP A 34 -4.87 -6.52 -12.26
N VAL A 35 -5.84 -7.03 -11.49
CA VAL A 35 -6.69 -8.15 -11.88
C VAL A 35 -7.64 -7.76 -13.02
N LEU A 36 -8.22 -6.56 -12.95
CA LEU A 36 -9.07 -6.00 -14.01
C LEU A 36 -8.29 -5.88 -15.33
N ARG A 37 -7.06 -5.33 -15.27
CA ARG A 37 -6.18 -5.23 -16.43
C ARG A 37 -5.90 -6.61 -17.03
N PHE A 38 -5.50 -7.56 -16.19
CA PHE A 38 -5.13 -8.91 -16.61
C PHE A 38 -6.29 -9.68 -17.26
N VAL A 39 -7.47 -9.68 -16.63
CA VAL A 39 -8.64 -10.37 -17.20
C VAL A 39 -9.11 -9.67 -18.48
N SER A 40 -9.03 -8.34 -18.56
CA SER A 40 -9.37 -7.61 -19.80
C SER A 40 -8.45 -8.00 -20.95
N ASP A 41 -7.15 -8.17 -20.70
CA ASP A 41 -6.19 -8.68 -21.68
C ASP A 41 -6.54 -10.12 -22.13
N CYS A 42 -6.91 -10.99 -21.19
CA CYS A 42 -7.35 -12.35 -21.52
C CYS A 42 -8.62 -12.35 -22.40
N ILE A 43 -9.57 -11.46 -22.16
CA ILE A 43 -10.78 -11.31 -22.99
C ILE A 43 -10.41 -10.85 -24.41
N LEU A 44 -9.51 -9.88 -24.56
CA LEU A 44 -9.06 -9.39 -25.87
C LEU A 44 -8.30 -10.48 -26.64
N SER A 45 -7.44 -11.23 -25.96
CA SER A 45 -6.73 -12.39 -26.52
C SER A 45 -7.72 -13.45 -27.02
N ARG A 46 -8.75 -13.80 -26.22
CA ARG A 46 -9.78 -14.79 -26.58
C ARG A 46 -10.66 -14.36 -27.75
N THR A 47 -11.00 -13.08 -27.81
CA THR A 47 -11.91 -12.50 -28.83
C THR A 47 -11.17 -12.06 -30.09
N GLY A 48 -9.84 -12.16 -30.13
CA GLY A 48 -9.02 -11.72 -31.26
C GLY A 48 -9.25 -10.26 -31.65
N LYS A 49 -9.72 -9.43 -30.70
CA LYS A 49 -10.19 -8.05 -30.92
C LYS A 49 -11.33 -7.92 -31.94
N LYS A 50 -12.00 -9.02 -32.31
CA LYS A 50 -13.13 -9.04 -33.26
C LYS A 50 -14.43 -8.69 -32.54
N LEU A 51 -15.14 -7.68 -33.04
CA LEU A 51 -16.46 -7.31 -32.54
C LEU A 51 -17.46 -8.47 -32.68
N GLY A 52 -18.33 -8.64 -31.69
CA GLY A 52 -19.43 -9.61 -31.72
C GLY A 52 -19.07 -11.06 -31.40
N GLN A 53 -17.79 -11.40 -31.20
CA GLN A 53 -17.38 -12.73 -30.77
C GLN A 53 -17.87 -13.02 -29.35
N VAL A 54 -18.57 -14.13 -29.18
CA VAL A 54 -19.09 -14.58 -27.88
C VAL A 54 -18.01 -15.30 -27.09
N PHE A 55 -17.89 -14.96 -25.81
CA PHE A 55 -17.05 -15.66 -24.84
C PHE A 55 -17.80 -15.91 -23.54
N SER A 56 -17.34 -16.82 -22.69
CA SER A 56 -17.86 -17.04 -21.34
C SER A 56 -16.76 -16.95 -20.27
N ALA A 57 -17.14 -16.76 -19.00
CA ALA A 57 -16.16 -16.71 -17.91
C ALA A 57 -15.32 -18.01 -17.81
N PRO A 58 -15.92 -19.22 -17.89
CA PRO A 58 -15.13 -20.46 -17.91
C PRO A 58 -14.18 -20.56 -19.10
N GLU A 59 -14.52 -20.01 -20.27
CA GLU A 59 -13.61 -20.02 -21.43
C GLU A 59 -12.38 -19.14 -21.21
N ILE A 60 -12.51 -18.04 -20.48
CA ILE A 60 -11.37 -17.19 -20.11
C ILE A 60 -10.50 -17.89 -19.08
N GLU A 61 -11.13 -18.38 -18.00
CA GLU A 61 -10.50 -19.08 -16.87
C GLU A 61 -9.67 -20.29 -17.30
N HIS A 62 -10.25 -21.15 -18.15
CA HIS A 62 -9.60 -22.37 -18.60
C HIS A 62 -8.67 -22.18 -19.80
N SER A 63 -8.55 -20.95 -20.34
CA SER A 63 -7.70 -20.69 -21.48
C SER A 63 -6.22 -20.91 -21.15
N GLN A 64 -5.46 -21.44 -22.11
CA GLN A 64 -4.00 -21.57 -21.96
C GLN A 64 -3.34 -20.21 -21.72
N TYR A 65 -3.87 -19.15 -22.33
CA TYR A 65 -3.40 -17.78 -22.14
C TYR A 65 -3.52 -17.34 -20.68
N PHE A 66 -4.70 -17.52 -20.06
CA PHE A 66 -4.91 -17.20 -18.65
C PHE A 66 -3.97 -18.01 -17.75
N LYS A 67 -3.94 -19.34 -17.90
CA LYS A 67 -3.12 -20.24 -17.06
C LYS A 67 -1.62 -19.93 -17.14
N LYS A 68 -1.10 -19.65 -18.33
CA LYS A 68 0.32 -19.33 -18.55
C LYS A 68 0.71 -17.98 -17.95
N ASN A 69 -0.16 -16.98 -18.08
CA ASN A 69 0.19 -15.61 -17.72
C ASN A 69 -0.16 -15.26 -16.26
N VAL A 70 -1.17 -15.90 -15.66
CA VAL A 70 -1.58 -15.62 -14.26
C VAL A 70 -0.47 -15.94 -13.27
N ALA A 71 0.18 -17.10 -13.41
CA ALA A 71 1.30 -17.51 -12.56
C ALA A 71 2.51 -16.58 -12.73
N ARG A 72 2.78 -16.15 -13.97
CA ARG A 72 3.88 -15.23 -14.29
C ARG A 72 3.67 -13.84 -13.69
N GLU A 73 2.46 -13.31 -13.77
CA GLU A 73 2.17 -11.94 -13.36
C GLU A 73 1.84 -11.80 -11.88
N PHE A 74 1.31 -12.85 -11.26
CA PHE A 74 0.88 -12.84 -9.85
C PHE A 74 1.67 -13.80 -8.95
N GLY A 75 2.68 -14.51 -9.47
CA GLY A 75 3.70 -15.18 -8.68
C GLY A 75 3.21 -16.36 -7.80
N LYS A 76 2.02 -16.92 -8.04
CA LYS A 76 1.59 -18.17 -7.40
C LYS A 76 1.65 -19.33 -8.40
N PRO A 77 1.83 -20.59 -7.94
CA PRO A 77 2.04 -21.73 -8.83
C PRO A 77 0.88 -21.92 -9.82
N THR A 78 1.21 -22.56 -10.94
CA THR A 78 0.33 -22.86 -12.07
C THR A 78 -0.95 -23.56 -11.59
N PRO A 79 -2.14 -23.18 -12.10
CA PRO A 79 -3.39 -23.92 -11.85
C PRO A 79 -3.19 -25.41 -12.20
N GLY A 80 -3.41 -26.30 -11.23
CA GLY A 80 -3.07 -27.72 -11.32
C GLY A 80 -2.77 -28.41 -9.98
N GLU A 81 -2.42 -27.65 -8.92
CA GLU A 81 -2.43 -28.17 -7.54
C GLU A 81 -3.79 -27.87 -6.91
N LYS A 82 -4.54 -28.92 -6.53
CA LYS A 82 -5.95 -28.93 -6.06
C LYS A 82 -6.36 -27.87 -5.01
N SER A 83 -5.43 -27.12 -4.41
CA SER A 83 -5.71 -26.04 -3.45
C SER A 83 -5.59 -24.61 -4.02
N THR A 84 -5.02 -24.42 -5.22
CA THR A 84 -4.78 -23.10 -5.84
C THR A 84 -5.72 -22.75 -6.99
N ASP A 85 -6.39 -23.74 -7.58
CA ASP A 85 -7.39 -23.53 -8.64
C ASP A 85 -8.51 -22.59 -8.12
N SER A 86 -9.07 -22.90 -6.93
CA SER A 86 -10.21 -22.16 -6.36
C SER A 86 -10.01 -20.65 -6.11
N GLU A 87 -8.77 -20.14 -6.07
CA GLU A 87 -8.51 -18.72 -5.80
C GLU A 87 -8.69 -17.85 -7.06
N TYR A 88 -8.35 -18.41 -8.23
CA TYR A 88 -8.35 -17.71 -9.51
C TYR A 88 -9.65 -17.86 -10.28
N ASP A 89 -10.43 -18.91 -10.01
CA ASP A 89 -11.73 -19.18 -10.64
C ASP A 89 -12.72 -18.01 -10.49
N LYS A 90 -12.54 -17.21 -9.44
CA LYS A 90 -13.39 -16.04 -9.16
C LYS A 90 -12.99 -14.80 -9.96
N TRP A 91 -11.82 -14.76 -10.58
CA TRP A 91 -11.33 -13.54 -11.23
C TRP A 91 -12.10 -13.25 -12.51
N PRO A 92 -12.19 -14.18 -13.48
CA PRO A 92 -12.93 -13.89 -14.72
C PRO A 92 -14.38 -13.57 -14.43
N SER A 93 -15.04 -14.36 -13.58
CA SER A 93 -16.45 -14.16 -13.22
C SER A 93 -16.70 -12.79 -12.59
N GLN A 94 -15.91 -12.36 -11.60
CA GLN A 94 -16.12 -11.06 -10.92
C GLN A 94 -15.77 -9.85 -11.81
N ILE A 95 -14.69 -9.93 -12.59
CA ILE A 95 -14.30 -8.86 -13.50
C ILE A 95 -15.34 -8.70 -14.63
N ILE A 96 -15.80 -9.81 -15.21
CA ILE A 96 -16.83 -9.80 -16.26
C ILE A 96 -18.11 -9.12 -15.74
N GLN A 97 -18.55 -9.39 -14.51
CA GLN A 97 -19.72 -8.69 -13.97
C GLN A 97 -19.50 -7.19 -13.83
N THR A 98 -18.31 -6.77 -13.35
CA THR A 98 -17.98 -5.33 -13.27
C THR A 98 -17.98 -4.66 -14.64
N LEU A 99 -17.33 -5.29 -15.64
CA LEU A 99 -17.30 -4.79 -17.03
C LEU A 99 -18.70 -4.74 -17.66
N ARG A 100 -19.56 -5.71 -17.32
CA ARG A 100 -20.95 -5.77 -17.79
C ARG A 100 -21.77 -4.64 -17.18
N PHE A 101 -21.66 -4.42 -15.88
CA PHE A 101 -22.35 -3.31 -15.22
C PHE A 101 -21.89 -1.96 -15.75
N ALA A 102 -20.59 -1.83 -16.01
CA ALA A 102 -20.00 -0.67 -16.64
C ALA A 102 -20.37 -0.51 -18.13
N GLY A 103 -21.14 -1.41 -18.74
CA GLY A 103 -21.53 -1.34 -20.16
C GLY A 103 -20.38 -1.51 -21.15
N VAL A 104 -19.24 -2.07 -20.73
CA VAL A 104 -18.10 -2.37 -21.62
C VAL A 104 -18.33 -3.67 -22.39
N ILE A 105 -19.03 -4.61 -21.75
CA ILE A 105 -19.50 -5.86 -22.36
C ILE A 105 -21.00 -6.01 -22.12
N LYS A 106 -21.67 -6.83 -22.93
CA LYS A 106 -23.08 -7.20 -22.71
C LYS A 106 -23.26 -8.70 -22.68
N GLU A 107 -24.27 -9.15 -21.95
CA GLU A 107 -24.70 -10.54 -21.98
C GLU A 107 -25.29 -10.89 -23.36
N LYS A 108 -25.03 -12.10 -23.83
CA LYS A 108 -25.60 -12.65 -25.05
C LYS A 108 -25.83 -14.15 -24.84
N SER A 109 -27.06 -14.62 -25.05
CA SER A 109 -27.39 -16.03 -24.90
C SER A 109 -26.53 -16.89 -25.82
N LYS A 110 -25.94 -17.95 -25.26
CA LYS A 110 -25.27 -19.02 -26.02
C LYS A 110 -26.27 -20.17 -26.22
N ALA A 111 -26.05 -21.02 -27.22
CA ALA A 111 -26.84 -22.24 -27.37
C ALA A 111 -26.74 -23.11 -26.09
N GLY A 112 -27.87 -23.62 -25.60
CA GLY A 112 -27.92 -24.55 -24.46
C GLY A 112 -27.78 -23.94 -23.06
N HIS A 113 -28.51 -22.86 -22.75
CA HIS A 113 -28.59 -22.21 -21.42
C HIS A 113 -27.29 -21.60 -20.85
N ALA A 114 -26.15 -21.69 -21.55
CA ALA A 114 -24.91 -21.08 -21.10
C ALA A 114 -24.92 -19.55 -21.29
N VAL A 115 -24.56 -18.81 -20.23
CA VAL A 115 -24.41 -17.36 -20.28
C VAL A 115 -23.15 -16.99 -21.06
N GLY A 116 -23.32 -16.28 -22.18
CA GLY A 116 -22.25 -15.72 -22.98
C GLY A 116 -22.17 -14.20 -22.85
N TYR A 117 -21.06 -13.64 -23.30
CA TYR A 117 -20.78 -12.20 -23.29
C TYR A 117 -20.16 -11.78 -24.62
N VAL A 118 -20.40 -10.54 -25.02
CA VAL A 118 -19.73 -9.90 -26.16
C VAL A 118 -19.20 -8.53 -25.75
N VAL A 119 -18.04 -8.17 -26.31
CA VAL A 119 -17.46 -6.84 -26.13
C VAL A 119 -18.23 -5.82 -26.96
N VAL A 120 -18.69 -4.73 -26.33
CA VAL A 120 -19.37 -3.61 -27.01
C VAL A 120 -18.53 -2.35 -27.05
N ARG A 121 -17.56 -2.21 -26.13
CA ARG A 121 -16.59 -1.11 -26.08
C ARG A 121 -15.16 -1.64 -26.15
N PRO A 122 -14.70 -2.12 -27.33
CA PRO A 122 -13.36 -2.66 -27.49
C PRO A 122 -12.26 -1.60 -27.29
N ASP A 123 -12.59 -0.33 -27.52
CA ASP A 123 -11.75 0.84 -27.23
C ASP A 123 -11.47 0.97 -25.73
N ILE A 124 -12.51 0.91 -24.90
CA ILE A 124 -12.38 0.97 -23.43
C ILE A 124 -11.73 -0.30 -22.90
N LEU A 125 -12.15 -1.48 -23.35
CA LEU A 125 -11.56 -2.75 -22.92
C LEU A 125 -10.06 -2.83 -23.29
N GLY A 126 -9.71 -2.37 -24.49
CA GLY A 126 -8.35 -2.21 -24.98
C GLY A 126 -7.53 -1.29 -24.09
N TYR A 127 -8.08 -0.13 -23.73
CA TYR A 127 -7.41 0.80 -22.82
C TYR A 127 -7.11 0.19 -21.45
N ILE A 128 -8.09 -0.49 -20.85
CA ILE A 128 -7.95 -1.16 -19.55
C ILE A 128 -6.82 -2.20 -19.58
N ALA A 129 -6.76 -3.01 -20.66
CA ALA A 129 -5.84 -4.13 -20.79
C ALA A 129 -4.35 -3.74 -20.89
N VAL A 130 -4.03 -2.49 -21.24
CA VAL A 130 -2.65 -2.05 -21.48
C VAL A 130 -1.80 -2.02 -20.20
N ARG A 131 -2.31 -1.41 -19.11
CA ARG A 131 -1.56 -1.26 -17.86
C ARG A 131 -2.47 -0.99 -16.67
N SER A 132 -2.05 -1.38 -15.47
CA SER A 132 -2.87 -1.29 -14.25
C SER A 132 -3.30 0.15 -13.92
N GLN A 133 -2.52 1.16 -14.32
CA GLN A 133 -2.90 2.58 -14.17
C GLN A 133 -4.12 2.97 -15.01
N ASN A 134 -4.28 2.36 -16.19
CA ASN A 134 -5.45 2.59 -17.04
C ASN A 134 -6.69 1.93 -16.43
N ALA A 135 -6.54 0.71 -15.90
CA ALA A 135 -7.58 0.03 -15.15
C ALA A 135 -7.98 0.81 -13.87
N TYR A 136 -7.01 1.42 -13.18
CA TYR A 136 -7.26 2.32 -12.06
C TYR A 136 -8.08 3.55 -12.48
N ALA A 137 -7.68 4.25 -13.55
CA ALA A 137 -8.42 5.40 -14.06
C ALA A 137 -9.86 5.04 -14.48
N PHE A 138 -10.04 3.88 -15.14
CA PHE A 138 -11.36 3.34 -15.45
C PHE A 138 -12.19 3.11 -14.19
N LEU A 139 -11.64 2.43 -13.18
CA LEU A 139 -12.34 2.15 -11.92
C LEU A 139 -12.70 3.44 -11.19
N PHE A 140 -11.83 4.45 -11.17
CA PHE A 140 -12.13 5.74 -10.58
C PHE A 140 -13.37 6.38 -11.22
N HIS A 141 -13.39 6.56 -12.54
CA HIS A 141 -14.54 7.15 -13.22
C HIS A 141 -15.81 6.32 -13.10
N TYR A 142 -15.67 4.99 -13.18
CA TYR A 142 -16.78 4.06 -12.97
C TYR A 142 -17.38 4.22 -11.59
N ILE A 143 -16.57 4.21 -10.53
CA ILE A 143 -17.01 4.30 -9.14
C ILE A 143 -17.63 5.68 -8.85
N VAL A 144 -17.02 6.77 -9.32
CA VAL A 144 -17.59 8.12 -9.14
C VAL A 144 -18.99 8.18 -9.75
N LYS A 145 -19.15 7.74 -11.01
CA LYS A 145 -20.47 7.72 -11.66
C LYS A 145 -21.45 6.82 -10.92
N LEU A 146 -21.04 5.59 -10.60
CA LEU A 146 -21.83 4.60 -9.87
C LEU A 146 -22.41 5.17 -8.57
N LEU A 147 -21.56 5.74 -7.72
CA LEU A 147 -21.98 6.29 -6.43
C LEU A 147 -22.80 7.56 -6.59
N THR A 148 -22.55 8.36 -7.62
CA THR A 148 -23.31 9.59 -7.91
C THR A 148 -24.73 9.23 -8.33
N ASP A 149 -24.90 8.34 -9.31
CA ASP A 149 -26.21 7.88 -9.78
C ASP A 149 -27.01 7.18 -8.68
N SER A 150 -26.29 6.48 -7.80
CA SER A 150 -26.86 5.79 -6.65
C SER A 150 -27.19 6.71 -5.46
N GLY A 151 -26.85 8.01 -5.53
CA GLY A 151 -27.06 8.97 -4.45
C GLY A 151 -26.20 8.72 -3.20
N PHE A 152 -25.12 7.95 -3.31
CA PHE A 152 -24.22 7.62 -2.19
C PHE A 152 -22.98 8.53 -2.14
N TYR A 153 -22.62 9.16 -3.26
CA TYR A 153 -21.36 9.90 -3.39
C TYR A 153 -21.21 11.06 -2.39
N GLY A 154 -22.30 11.70 -1.98
CA GLY A 154 -22.25 12.78 -0.97
C GLY A 154 -21.64 12.34 0.38
N HIS A 155 -21.75 11.06 0.75
CA HIS A 155 -21.07 10.53 1.94
C HIS A 155 -19.54 10.45 1.77
N ILE A 156 -19.06 10.22 0.54
CA ILE A 156 -17.64 10.26 0.22
C ILE A 156 -17.12 11.70 0.30
N GLU A 157 -17.89 12.65 -0.24
CA GLU A 157 -17.54 14.08 -0.18
C GLU A 157 -17.49 14.57 1.26
N GLN A 158 -18.48 14.24 2.08
CA GLN A 158 -18.48 14.59 3.51
C GLN A 158 -17.24 14.04 4.24
N TYR A 159 -16.86 12.79 3.98
CA TYR A 159 -15.66 12.19 4.57
C TYR A 159 -14.38 12.90 4.10
N ARG A 160 -14.28 13.21 2.80
CA ARG A 160 -13.16 13.96 2.23
C ARG A 160 -13.06 15.37 2.80
N ASP A 161 -14.18 16.07 2.92
CA ASP A 161 -14.21 17.46 3.37
C ASP A 161 -13.83 17.56 4.85
N ARG A 162 -14.26 16.60 5.70
CA ARG A 162 -13.78 16.46 7.08
C ARG A 162 -12.27 16.25 7.17
N TYR A 163 -11.69 15.47 6.25
CA TYR A 163 -10.24 15.28 6.20
C TYR A 163 -9.50 16.60 5.93
N PHE A 164 -9.93 17.35 4.91
CA PHE A 164 -9.31 18.63 4.57
C PHE A 164 -9.56 19.72 5.60
N ALA A 165 -10.66 19.65 6.35
CA ALA A 165 -10.93 20.51 7.50
C ALA A 165 -10.11 20.14 8.76
N GLY A 166 -9.35 19.03 8.73
CA GLY A 166 -8.59 18.55 9.90
C GLY A 166 -9.46 17.97 11.02
N SER A 167 -10.74 17.71 10.75
CA SER A 167 -11.72 17.23 11.73
C SER A 167 -12.09 15.75 11.55
N LEU A 168 -11.44 15.03 10.64
CA LEU A 168 -11.71 13.62 10.38
C LEU A 168 -11.23 12.75 11.54
N ASP A 169 -12.12 11.89 12.04
CA ASP A 169 -11.79 10.90 13.07
C ASP A 169 -12.13 9.45 12.65
N LYS A 170 -11.92 8.50 13.56
CA LYS A 170 -12.23 7.09 13.31
C LYS A 170 -13.73 6.82 13.21
N THR A 171 -14.56 7.60 13.91
CA THR A 171 -16.02 7.48 13.90
C THR A 171 -16.56 7.77 12.51
N ASP A 172 -16.04 8.81 11.85
CA ASP A 172 -16.37 9.16 10.46
C ASP A 172 -16.18 7.99 9.50
N PHE A 173 -15.03 7.29 9.63
CA PHE A 173 -14.73 6.12 8.82
C PHE A 173 -15.71 4.98 9.07
N TYR A 174 -15.99 4.69 10.34
CA TYR A 174 -16.92 3.61 10.69
C TYR A 174 -18.35 3.93 10.25
N GLU A 175 -18.76 5.20 10.33
CA GLU A 175 -20.05 5.66 9.85
C GLU A 175 -20.15 5.52 8.33
N LEU A 176 -19.17 5.99 7.57
CA LEU A 176 -19.14 5.83 6.10
C LEU A 176 -19.21 4.35 5.70
N LYS A 177 -18.42 3.50 6.36
CA LYS A 177 -18.41 2.06 6.14
C LYS A 177 -19.76 1.42 6.48
N GLN A 178 -20.38 1.80 7.59
CA GLN A 178 -21.69 1.28 7.99
C GLN A 178 -22.80 1.74 7.03
N ARG A 179 -22.78 3.00 6.59
CA ARG A 179 -23.70 3.53 5.57
C ARG A 179 -23.57 2.74 4.28
N PHE A 180 -22.34 2.44 3.85
CA PHE A 180 -22.09 1.60 2.67
C PHE A 180 -22.63 0.18 2.86
N GLU A 181 -22.34 -0.46 4.01
CA GLU A 181 -22.87 -1.80 4.32
C GLU A 181 -24.41 -1.82 4.24
N SER A 182 -25.08 -0.86 4.87
CA SER A 182 -26.55 -0.74 4.85
C SER A 182 -27.08 -0.46 3.45
N PHE A 183 -26.43 0.42 2.69
CA PHE A 183 -26.81 0.77 1.31
C PHE A 183 -26.79 -0.46 0.40
N ILE A 184 -25.71 -1.24 0.44
CA ILE A 184 -25.59 -2.46 -0.38
C ILE A 184 -26.62 -3.52 0.03
N ILE A 185 -26.86 -3.70 1.33
CA ILE A 185 -27.85 -4.68 1.83
C ILE A 185 -29.28 -4.27 1.44
N GLY A 186 -29.60 -2.97 1.51
CA GLY A 186 -30.94 -2.46 1.20
C GLY A 186 -31.29 -2.47 -0.29
N HIS A 187 -30.28 -2.40 -1.17
CA HIS A 187 -30.50 -2.21 -2.62
C HIS A 187 -29.93 -3.33 -3.50
N THR A 188 -29.39 -4.41 -2.93
CA THR A 188 -28.90 -5.56 -3.69
C THR A 188 -29.35 -6.88 -3.08
N GLN A 189 -29.20 -7.98 -3.82
CA GLN A 189 -29.48 -9.34 -3.32
C GLN A 189 -28.34 -9.91 -2.44
N ILE A 190 -27.34 -9.10 -2.09
CA ILE A 190 -26.24 -9.55 -1.22
C ILE A 190 -26.77 -9.76 0.19
N LYS A 191 -26.70 -11.02 0.67
CA LYS A 191 -27.15 -11.39 2.01
C LYS A 191 -26.03 -11.22 3.04
N GLY A 192 -26.35 -10.56 4.15
CA GLY A 192 -25.46 -10.40 5.29
C GLY A 192 -24.35 -9.36 5.08
N LYS A 193 -23.61 -9.08 6.17
CA LYS A 193 -22.61 -7.98 6.21
C LYS A 193 -21.23 -8.38 5.67
N TYR A 194 -21.00 -9.66 5.37
CA TYR A 194 -19.67 -10.16 5.04
C TYR A 194 -19.16 -9.68 3.67
N GLU A 195 -19.99 -9.80 2.64
CA GLU A 195 -19.66 -9.40 1.28
C GLU A 195 -19.56 -7.87 1.13
N PRO A 196 -20.49 -7.05 1.65
CA PRO A 196 -20.36 -5.59 1.61
C PRO A 196 -19.06 -5.10 2.26
N ARG A 197 -18.62 -5.72 3.37
CA ARG A 197 -17.33 -5.40 4.02
C ARG A 197 -16.10 -5.68 3.15
N ARG A 198 -16.18 -6.66 2.25
CA ARG A 198 -15.11 -6.99 1.30
C ARG A 198 -15.12 -6.09 0.08
N ILE A 199 -16.30 -5.67 -0.36
CA ILE A 199 -16.51 -4.75 -1.49
C ILE A 199 -16.10 -3.33 -1.10
N PHE A 200 -16.44 -2.88 0.12
CA PHE A 200 -16.15 -1.53 0.61
C PHE A 200 -14.72 -1.06 0.32
N PRO A 201 -13.65 -1.77 0.73
CA PRO A 201 -12.28 -1.33 0.45
C PRO A 201 -11.91 -1.37 -1.05
N LYS A 202 -12.65 -2.09 -1.90
CA LYS A 202 -12.41 -2.11 -3.36
C LYS A 202 -13.03 -0.91 -4.07
N VAL A 203 -14.13 -0.40 -3.52
CA VAL A 203 -14.77 0.84 -3.95
C VAL A 203 -14.04 2.04 -3.35
N PHE A 204 -14.00 2.11 -2.02
CA PHE A 204 -13.58 3.29 -1.28
C PHE A 204 -12.10 3.61 -1.48
N ASN A 205 -11.21 2.61 -1.51
CA ASN A 205 -9.78 2.89 -1.60
C ASN A 205 -9.35 3.47 -2.96
N ILE A 206 -10.12 3.23 -4.03
CA ILE A 206 -9.86 3.88 -5.33
C ILE A 206 -10.03 5.40 -5.18
N LEU A 207 -11.15 5.81 -4.56
CA LEU A 207 -11.44 7.22 -4.28
C LEU A 207 -10.47 7.80 -3.25
N ALA A 208 -10.17 7.05 -2.19
CA ALA A 208 -9.26 7.49 -1.14
C ALA A 208 -7.85 7.75 -1.70
N SER A 209 -7.41 6.90 -2.63
CA SER A 209 -6.13 7.07 -3.33
C SER A 209 -6.13 8.28 -4.27
N GLU A 210 -7.23 8.54 -4.98
CA GLU A 210 -7.33 9.68 -5.88
C GLU A 210 -7.30 11.01 -5.10
N TYR A 211 -8.08 11.11 -4.03
CA TYR A 211 -8.16 12.31 -3.21
C TYR A 211 -7.02 12.45 -2.20
N ARG A 212 -6.13 11.45 -2.10
CA ARG A 212 -5.05 11.37 -1.10
C ARG A 212 -5.58 11.53 0.33
N ILE A 213 -6.61 10.77 0.66
CA ILE A 213 -7.24 10.75 1.99
C ILE A 213 -7.12 9.35 2.63
N PRO A 214 -7.33 9.21 3.95
CA PRO A 214 -7.30 7.90 4.62
C PRO A 214 -8.33 6.93 4.05
N GLY A 215 -7.88 5.71 3.74
CA GLY A 215 -8.69 4.61 3.20
C GLY A 215 -9.01 3.53 4.24
N SER A 216 -9.35 2.33 3.77
CA SER A 216 -9.68 1.14 4.56
C SER A 216 -8.61 0.05 4.45
N ILE A 217 -7.95 -0.28 5.55
CA ILE A 217 -6.99 -1.40 5.68
C ILE A 217 -7.48 -2.34 6.77
N GLY A 218 -7.71 -3.62 6.44
CA GLY A 218 -8.18 -4.60 7.46
C GLY A 218 -9.54 -4.26 8.08
N GLY A 219 -10.33 -3.38 7.45
CA GLY A 219 -11.61 -2.90 7.97
C GLY A 219 -11.51 -1.74 8.95
N ILE A 220 -10.34 -1.14 9.12
CA ILE A 220 -10.10 0.08 9.91
C ILE A 220 -9.57 1.21 9.00
N MET A 221 -9.70 2.45 9.47
CA MET A 221 -9.15 3.63 8.81
C MET A 221 -7.62 3.53 8.72
N SER A 222 -7.03 3.83 7.56
CA SER A 222 -5.59 3.91 7.43
C SER A 222 -5.04 5.12 8.21
N LYS A 223 -3.84 4.98 8.79
CA LYS A 223 -3.20 6.08 9.53
C LYS A 223 -2.82 7.25 8.62
N PHE A 224 -2.48 6.94 7.37
CA PHE A 224 -2.03 7.90 6.36
C PHE A 224 -2.94 7.85 5.13
N PRO A 225 -2.88 8.86 4.25
CA PRO A 225 -3.48 8.81 2.92
C PRO A 225 -3.23 7.49 2.20
N PHE A 226 -4.28 6.95 1.58
CA PHE A 226 -4.19 5.67 0.88
C PHE A 226 -3.35 5.81 -0.40
N MET A 227 -2.43 4.88 -0.66
CA MET A 227 -1.57 4.94 -1.83
C MET A 227 -2.06 4.05 -2.97
N THR A 228 -1.80 4.46 -4.22
CA THR A 228 -2.16 3.68 -5.41
C THR A 228 -1.46 2.31 -5.44
N SER A 229 -0.23 2.24 -4.91
CA SER A 229 0.53 1.00 -4.76
C SER A 229 -0.17 -0.05 -3.90
N ASP A 230 -1.01 0.39 -2.95
CA ASP A 230 -1.74 -0.51 -2.06
C ASP A 230 -3.02 -1.05 -2.70
N LEU A 231 -3.39 -0.64 -3.91
CA LEU A 231 -4.62 -1.11 -4.56
C LEU A 231 -4.48 -2.49 -5.22
N VAL A 232 -3.26 -2.98 -5.41
CA VAL A 232 -2.97 -4.25 -6.09
C VAL A 232 -3.49 -5.46 -5.31
N TYR A 233 -3.80 -6.53 -6.02
CA TYR A 233 -4.30 -7.79 -5.44
C TYR A 233 -3.23 -8.45 -4.57
N ASN A 234 -2.01 -8.55 -5.11
CA ASN A 234 -0.85 -9.08 -4.41
C ASN A 234 -0.27 -8.05 -3.44
N ARG A 235 -1.01 -7.75 -2.39
CA ARG A 235 -0.41 -7.10 -1.21
C ARG A 235 0.52 -8.12 -0.57
N VAL A 236 1.73 -7.70 -0.21
CA VAL A 236 2.60 -8.51 0.64
C VAL A 236 1.91 -8.64 2.00
N ASN A 237 1.15 -9.72 2.19
CA ASN A 237 0.56 -10.04 3.47
C ASN A 237 1.69 -10.45 4.41
N VAL A 238 2.13 -9.52 5.27
CA VAL A 238 3.13 -9.80 6.32
C VAL A 238 2.68 -10.95 7.24
N ARG A 239 1.37 -11.23 7.26
CA ARG A 239 0.71 -12.29 8.03
C ARG A 239 0.77 -13.68 7.37
N ASP A 240 1.01 -13.78 6.07
CA ASP A 240 1.12 -15.06 5.33
C ASP A 240 2.54 -15.66 5.39
N LYS A 241 3.30 -15.35 6.45
CA LYS A 241 4.58 -16.00 6.80
C LYS A 241 4.38 -17.42 7.36
N LYS A 242 3.50 -18.24 6.76
CA LYS A 242 3.37 -19.66 7.13
C LYS A 242 3.19 -20.58 5.91
N LYS A 243 4.32 -20.83 5.27
CA LYS A 243 4.87 -22.13 4.82
C LYS A 243 5.45 -22.06 3.40
N PRO A 244 6.64 -22.66 3.18
CA PRO A 244 7.44 -22.42 2.00
C PRO A 244 7.17 -23.46 0.90
N LYS A 245 7.33 -23.09 -0.38
CA LYS A 245 7.83 -24.02 -1.42
C LYS A 245 8.63 -23.29 -2.51
N SER A 246 9.91 -23.69 -2.57
CA SER A 246 10.84 -23.72 -3.70
C SER A 246 11.14 -22.46 -4.52
N VAL A 247 11.97 -21.57 -3.97
CA VAL A 247 13.14 -21.00 -4.70
C VAL A 247 14.25 -20.76 -3.67
N SER A 248 15.49 -21.13 -3.99
CA SER A 248 16.65 -20.88 -3.13
C SER A 248 16.78 -19.38 -2.84
N ARG A 249 16.86 -19.05 -1.54
CA ARG A 249 16.98 -17.69 -1.00
C ARG A 249 18.17 -16.89 -1.56
N GLN A 250 19.10 -17.51 -2.27
CA GLN A 250 20.32 -16.87 -2.76
C GLN A 250 20.13 -16.13 -4.08
N GLU A 251 19.25 -16.61 -4.97
CA GLU A 251 19.08 -16.03 -6.31
C GLU A 251 18.05 -14.90 -6.32
N GLN A 252 16.99 -14.99 -5.50
CA GLN A 252 15.98 -13.93 -5.39
C GLN A 252 16.48 -12.69 -4.63
N ARG A 253 17.51 -12.83 -3.77
CA ARG A 253 18.11 -11.71 -3.02
C ARG A 253 18.85 -10.71 -3.92
N LYS A 254 19.33 -11.11 -5.10
CA LYS A 254 20.06 -10.23 -6.01
C LYS A 254 19.14 -9.37 -6.92
N ALA A 255 17.88 -9.73 -7.10
CA ALA A 255 16.95 -9.02 -8.00
C ALA A 255 15.95 -8.07 -7.29
N LEU A 256 15.92 -8.05 -5.94
CA LEU A 256 14.91 -7.36 -5.13
C LEU A 256 15.32 -5.96 -4.59
N SER A 257 16.41 -5.36 -5.05
CA SER A 257 17.03 -4.18 -4.42
C SER A 257 16.44 -2.79 -4.77
N ALA A 258 15.25 -2.68 -5.39
CA ALA A 258 14.82 -1.38 -5.94
C ALA A 258 13.65 -0.66 -5.22
N ARG A 259 12.85 -1.27 -4.33
CA ARG A 259 11.74 -0.55 -3.65
C ARG A 259 11.42 -1.14 -2.28
N GLN A 260 11.98 -0.56 -1.21
CA GLN A 260 11.67 -0.93 0.18
C GLN A 260 10.71 0.06 0.85
N ASP A 261 9.67 -0.47 1.48
CA ASP A 261 8.71 0.20 2.37
C ASP A 261 9.44 0.92 3.54
N PRO A 262 9.13 2.20 3.86
CA PRO A 262 9.74 2.94 4.97
C PRO A 262 9.77 2.18 6.31
N VAL A 263 8.73 1.41 6.63
CA VAL A 263 8.67 0.63 7.89
C VAL A 263 9.68 -0.53 7.86
N GLN A 264 9.86 -1.15 6.69
CA GLN A 264 10.84 -2.22 6.50
C GLN A 264 12.26 -1.68 6.50
N ARG A 265 12.49 -0.50 5.90
CA ARG A 265 13.79 0.20 5.96
C ARG A 265 14.16 0.55 7.39
N MET A 266 13.22 1.10 8.16
CA MET A 266 13.45 1.38 9.58
C MET A 266 13.73 0.11 10.40
N ALA A 267 12.95 -0.96 10.21
CA ALA A 267 13.19 -2.22 10.91
C ALA A 267 14.53 -2.85 10.52
N ALA A 268 14.93 -2.76 9.25
CA ALA A 268 16.23 -3.20 8.78
C ALA A 268 17.36 -2.35 9.36
N ALA A 269 17.21 -1.03 9.42
CA ALA A 269 18.17 -0.11 10.02
C ALA A 269 18.36 -0.41 11.52
N LYS A 270 17.27 -0.56 12.28
CA LYS A 270 17.33 -0.95 13.70
C LYS A 270 17.99 -2.32 13.89
N LYS A 271 17.69 -3.29 13.02
CA LYS A 271 18.34 -4.60 13.07
C LYS A 271 19.84 -4.49 12.79
N ARG A 272 20.24 -3.67 11.82
CA ARG A 272 21.64 -3.47 11.46
C ARG A 272 22.42 -2.82 12.60
N VAL A 273 21.87 -1.80 13.25
CA VAL A 273 22.49 -1.18 14.44
C VAL A 273 22.76 -2.21 15.55
N LYS A 274 21.81 -3.12 15.82
CA LYS A 274 22.01 -4.21 16.79
C LYS A 274 23.07 -5.23 16.38
N GLU A 275 23.30 -5.40 15.07
CA GLU A 275 24.36 -6.28 14.57
C GLU A 275 25.74 -5.63 14.64
N LEU A 276 25.80 -4.30 14.47
CA LEU A 276 27.03 -3.51 14.58
C LEU A 276 27.48 -3.34 16.03
N HIS A 277 26.52 -3.16 16.94
CA HIS A 277 26.78 -2.80 18.34
C HIS A 277 26.18 -3.82 19.29
N SER A 278 27.04 -4.66 19.85
CA SER A 278 26.68 -5.65 20.88
C SER A 278 26.51 -5.02 22.28
N GLN A 279 27.05 -3.82 22.48
CA GLN A 279 26.96 -3.03 23.71
C GLN A 279 26.37 -1.66 23.42
N SER A 280 26.16 -0.85 24.45
CA SER A 280 25.67 0.52 24.27
C SER A 280 26.73 1.33 23.51
N GLU A 281 26.30 2.18 22.57
CA GLU A 281 27.20 3.16 21.95
C GLU A 281 27.57 4.26 22.96
N VAL A 282 26.77 4.49 23.99
CA VAL A 282 27.06 5.47 25.05
C VAL A 282 27.65 4.76 26.28
N GLN A 283 28.95 4.96 26.53
CA GLN A 283 29.70 4.29 27.61
C GLN A 283 29.73 5.11 28.91
N ASP A 284 28.55 5.46 29.41
CA ASP A 284 28.36 6.20 30.68
C ASP A 284 28.10 5.25 31.88
N GLN A 285 27.88 5.83 33.07
CA GLN A 285 27.61 5.05 34.29
C GLN A 285 26.32 4.19 34.23
N TRP A 286 25.43 4.45 33.26
CA TRP A 286 24.19 3.72 33.01
C TRP A 286 24.31 2.68 31.87
N ALA A 287 25.51 2.52 31.28
CA ALA A 287 25.82 1.50 30.28
C ALA A 287 25.92 0.07 30.86
N LYS A 288 25.68 -0.10 32.17
CA LYS A 288 25.71 -1.41 32.84
C LYS A 288 24.52 -2.26 32.40
N GLY A 289 24.81 -3.39 31.74
CA GLY A 289 23.83 -4.39 31.30
C GLY A 289 23.75 -4.53 29.78
N GLU A 290 22.86 -5.40 29.31
CA GLU A 290 22.70 -5.63 27.87
C GLU A 290 22.04 -4.42 27.19
N ALA A 291 22.69 -3.92 26.15
CA ALA A 291 22.08 -2.93 25.28
C ALA A 291 21.09 -3.61 24.34
N THR A 292 19.80 -3.33 24.51
CA THR A 292 18.72 -3.98 23.76
C THR A 292 17.86 -3.00 22.99
N GLN A 293 18.02 -1.70 23.25
CA GLN A 293 17.18 -0.63 22.74
C GLN A 293 17.90 0.15 21.65
N VAL A 294 17.31 0.20 20.45
CA VAL A 294 17.78 1.11 19.40
C VAL A 294 16.93 2.37 19.47
N HIS A 295 17.54 3.44 19.92
CA HIS A 295 16.94 4.74 20.08
C HIS A 295 17.06 5.58 18.80
N HIS A 296 16.05 6.37 18.52
CA HIS A 296 16.09 7.40 17.48
C HIS A 296 16.58 8.71 18.10
N ILE A 297 17.77 9.19 17.73
CA ILE A 297 18.35 10.41 18.30
C ILE A 297 17.48 11.63 17.98
N PHE A 298 17.02 11.74 16.72
CA PHE A 298 15.91 12.59 16.30
C PHE A 298 14.65 11.73 16.12
N PRO A 299 13.52 12.09 16.77
CA PRO A 299 12.42 11.16 16.92
C PRO A 299 11.60 11.04 15.63
N GLU A 300 11.11 9.83 15.35
CA GLU A 300 10.41 9.47 14.10
C GLU A 300 9.18 10.35 13.82
N ASN A 301 8.44 10.75 14.86
CA ASN A 301 7.24 11.58 14.73
C ASN A 301 7.56 12.99 14.20
N GLU A 302 8.74 13.52 14.48
CA GLU A 302 9.17 14.86 14.06
C GLU A 302 10.07 14.80 12.83
N PHE A 303 10.89 13.76 12.70
CA PHE A 303 11.87 13.59 11.63
C PHE A 303 11.72 12.24 10.90
N PRO A 304 10.56 11.96 10.26
CA PRO A 304 10.31 10.68 9.59
C PRO A 304 11.30 10.38 8.45
N GLN A 305 11.87 11.41 7.82
CA GLN A 305 12.91 11.29 6.79
C GLN A 305 14.26 10.78 7.34
N LEU A 306 14.46 10.83 8.65
CA LEU A 306 15.66 10.32 9.34
C LEU A 306 15.43 8.95 9.98
N ALA A 307 14.19 8.43 9.94
CA ALA A 307 13.80 7.26 10.72
C ALA A 307 14.48 5.96 10.31
N ASP A 308 14.94 5.86 9.06
CA ASP A 308 15.66 4.71 8.51
C ASP A 308 17.17 4.94 8.34
N LYS A 309 17.71 6.07 8.82
CA LYS A 309 19.13 6.39 8.77
C LYS A 309 19.85 5.73 9.94
N LEU A 310 20.88 4.92 9.66
CA LEU A 310 21.71 4.32 10.70
C LEU A 310 22.38 5.40 11.56
N GLU A 311 22.71 6.52 10.92
CA GLU A 311 23.30 7.71 11.51
C GLU A 311 22.38 8.44 12.49
N ASN A 312 21.06 8.18 12.45
CA ASN A 312 20.08 8.72 13.41
C ASN A 312 19.68 7.70 14.50
N LEU A 313 20.28 6.50 14.48
CA LEU A 313 19.95 5.43 15.41
C LEU A 313 21.13 5.15 16.34
N ILE A 314 20.86 5.00 17.64
CA ILE A 314 21.90 4.71 18.63
C ILE A 314 21.49 3.55 19.56
N GLN A 315 22.40 2.61 19.79
CA GLN A 315 22.22 1.46 20.65
C GLN A 315 22.40 1.85 22.12
N LEU A 316 21.40 1.59 22.96
CA LEU A 316 21.37 1.97 24.38
C LEU A 316 20.93 0.80 25.29
N THR A 317 21.30 0.87 26.57
CA THR A 317 20.68 0.03 27.60
C THR A 317 19.23 0.45 27.89
N PRO A 318 18.38 -0.44 28.44
CA PRO A 318 17.04 -0.06 28.87
C PRO A 318 17.02 1.13 29.83
N THR A 319 18.00 1.23 30.73
CA THR A 319 18.14 2.34 31.68
C THR A 319 18.42 3.65 30.94
N GLN A 320 19.39 3.67 30.02
CA GLN A 320 19.71 4.84 29.21
C GLN A 320 18.51 5.27 28.36
N HIS A 321 17.84 4.34 27.68
CA HIS A 321 16.69 4.63 26.83
C HIS A 321 15.51 5.22 27.62
N ASN A 322 15.09 4.55 28.69
CA ASN A 322 13.82 4.85 29.36
C ASN A 322 13.93 5.88 30.49
N THR A 323 15.14 6.20 30.95
CA THR A 323 15.34 7.15 32.06
C THR A 323 16.18 8.36 31.70
N LYS A 324 16.98 8.27 30.63
CA LYS A 324 17.84 9.37 30.17
C LYS A 324 17.33 9.95 28.86
N ALA A 325 17.28 9.15 27.80
CA ALA A 325 16.77 9.62 26.51
C ALA A 325 15.29 10.03 26.57
N HIS A 326 14.50 9.31 27.37
CA HIS A 326 13.09 9.61 27.64
C HIS A 326 12.84 9.80 29.15
N PRO A 327 13.00 11.01 29.70
CA PRO A 327 12.83 11.25 31.14
C PRO A 327 11.47 10.78 31.64
N HIS A 328 11.46 10.13 32.81
CA HIS A 328 10.25 9.57 33.43
C HIS A 328 9.48 8.57 32.55
N ASN A 329 10.16 7.81 31.68
CA ASN A 329 9.57 6.88 30.72
C ASN A 329 8.60 7.55 29.72
N LYS A 330 8.67 8.87 29.53
CA LYS A 330 7.82 9.60 28.58
C LYS A 330 8.43 9.51 27.19
N THR A 331 8.14 8.41 26.48
CA THR A 331 8.69 8.12 25.15
C THR A 331 8.31 9.12 24.05
N GLY A 332 7.36 10.02 24.32
CA GLY A 332 7.02 11.14 23.43
C GLY A 332 7.85 12.41 23.65
N VAL A 333 8.81 12.40 24.58
CA VAL A 333 9.69 13.53 24.90
C VAL A 333 11.14 13.07 24.85
N ILE A 334 12.01 13.83 24.20
CA ILE A 334 13.46 13.62 24.22
C ILE A 334 14.12 14.56 25.21
N ASP A 335 15.05 14.03 26.01
CA ASP A 335 15.95 14.84 26.82
C ASP A 335 17.01 15.52 25.95
N ARG A 336 17.05 16.85 25.97
CA ARG A 336 17.95 17.63 25.10
C ARG A 336 19.42 17.39 25.45
N ASP A 337 19.76 17.27 26.73
CA ASP A 337 21.13 17.06 27.17
C ASP A 337 21.62 15.65 26.82
N TYR A 338 20.74 14.66 26.96
CA TYR A 338 21.06 13.29 26.57
C TYR A 338 21.08 13.11 25.04
N GLN A 339 20.25 13.83 24.30
CA GLN A 339 20.32 13.87 22.83
C GLN A 339 21.68 14.39 22.36
N TYR A 340 22.22 15.44 22.99
CA TYR A 340 23.58 15.92 22.71
C TYR A 340 24.62 14.83 22.94
N VAL A 341 24.57 14.12 24.07
CA VAL A 341 25.47 12.99 24.36
C VAL A 341 25.37 11.93 23.26
N CYS A 342 24.15 11.53 22.88
CA CYS A 342 23.96 10.55 21.82
C CYS A 342 24.54 11.00 20.47
N LEU A 343 24.41 12.27 20.08
CA LEU A 343 25.00 12.79 18.84
C LEU A 343 26.53 12.76 18.86
N MET A 344 27.14 13.09 20.00
CA MET A 344 28.59 13.06 20.17
C MET A 344 29.13 11.64 20.07
N GLU A 345 28.54 10.70 20.82
CA GLU A 345 28.95 9.28 20.78
C GLU A 345 28.68 8.64 19.42
N LYS A 346 27.57 9.01 18.77
CA LYS A 346 27.29 8.54 17.40
C LYS A 346 28.33 9.03 16.41
N SER A 347 28.75 10.30 16.52
CA SER A 347 29.83 10.85 15.70
C SER A 347 31.13 10.07 15.85
N HIS A 348 31.51 9.70 17.08
CA HIS A 348 32.72 8.91 17.34
C HIS A 348 32.59 7.49 16.78
N SER A 349 31.44 6.84 16.98
CA SER A 349 31.16 5.49 16.49
C SER A 349 31.26 5.39 14.96
N ILE A 350 30.71 6.38 14.26
CA ILE A 350 30.78 6.47 12.79
C ILE A 350 32.22 6.69 12.33
N GLU A 351 32.95 7.63 12.95
CA GLU A 351 34.33 7.94 12.58
C GLU A 351 35.25 6.73 12.77
N GLU A 352 35.10 5.99 13.87
CA GLU A 352 35.87 4.77 14.11
C GLU A 352 35.55 3.65 13.11
N SER A 353 34.27 3.43 12.81
CA SER A 353 33.83 2.43 11.82
C SER A 353 34.46 2.69 10.46
N ILE A 354 34.47 3.95 10.01
CA ILE A 354 35.10 4.36 8.75
C ILE A 354 36.63 4.16 8.79
N LYS A 355 37.29 4.52 9.90
CA LYS A 355 38.74 4.30 10.08
C LYS A 355 39.12 2.83 10.04
N LYS A 356 38.23 1.94 10.50
CA LYS A 356 38.39 0.47 10.43
C LYS A 356 38.10 -0.10 9.02
N GLY A 357 37.64 0.73 8.08
CA GLY A 357 37.28 0.30 6.73
C GLY A 357 35.93 -0.41 6.65
N GLU A 358 35.05 -0.18 7.62
CA GLU A 358 33.67 -0.68 7.60
C GLU A 358 32.80 0.27 6.76
N PHE A 359 31.92 -0.29 5.93
CA PHE A 359 31.13 0.47 4.94
C PHE A 359 29.66 0.66 5.34
N ASP A 360 29.37 0.56 6.63
CA ASP A 360 28.00 0.63 7.16
C ASP A 360 27.48 2.06 7.32
N TYR A 361 28.38 3.01 7.52
CA TYR A 361 28.05 4.43 7.69
C TYR A 361 28.66 5.28 6.58
N SER A 362 28.11 6.47 6.37
CA SER A 362 28.71 7.49 5.49
C SER A 362 28.78 8.86 6.18
N PRO A 363 29.91 9.59 6.07
CA PRO A 363 30.01 10.96 6.58
C PRO A 363 28.89 11.87 6.06
N GLU A 364 28.54 11.73 4.78
CA GLU A 364 27.54 12.56 4.11
C GLU A 364 26.13 12.32 4.67
N SER A 365 25.79 11.06 5.00
CA SER A 365 24.51 10.75 5.63
C SER A 365 24.44 11.29 7.06
N PHE A 366 25.54 11.26 7.81
CA PHE A 366 25.58 11.86 9.15
C PHE A 366 25.45 13.37 9.09
N ILE A 367 26.15 14.04 8.17
CA ILE A 367 25.98 15.48 7.88
C ILE A 367 24.52 15.78 7.52
N GLY A 368 23.87 14.93 6.72
CA GLY A 368 22.44 15.03 6.40
C GLY A 368 21.54 14.93 7.64
N VAL A 369 21.83 14.02 8.56
CA VAL A 369 21.13 13.89 9.86
C VAL A 369 21.31 15.16 10.70
N ILE A 370 22.52 15.69 10.81
CA ILE A 370 22.82 16.91 11.59
C ILE A 370 22.14 18.14 10.98
N ASN A 371 22.27 18.35 9.66
CA ASN A 371 21.65 19.46 8.97
C ASN A 371 20.11 19.44 9.12
N THR A 372 19.51 18.26 9.04
CA THR A 372 18.07 18.11 9.17
C THR A 372 17.60 18.25 10.62
N GLY A 373 18.24 17.56 11.56
CA GLY A 373 17.81 17.48 12.96
C GLY A 373 18.13 18.72 13.79
N LEU A 374 19.23 19.41 13.48
CA LEU A 374 19.66 20.64 14.18
C LEU A 374 19.48 21.92 13.35
N ASN A 375 18.85 21.82 12.17
CA ASN A 375 18.68 22.94 11.24
C ASN A 375 20.01 23.63 10.89
N GLN A 376 21.06 22.84 10.68
CA GLN A 376 22.40 23.30 10.30
C GLN A 376 22.59 23.27 8.77
N LYS A 377 23.65 23.93 8.29
CA LYS A 377 24.01 23.96 6.85
C LYS A 377 25.49 23.61 6.65
N LEU A 378 25.91 22.50 7.22
CA LEU A 378 27.26 21.97 7.06
C LEU A 378 27.49 21.47 5.62
N PRO A 379 28.61 21.84 4.97
CA PRO A 379 29.04 21.23 3.71
C PRO A 379 29.24 19.71 3.82
N TYR A 380 29.06 18.96 2.73
CA TYR A 380 29.21 17.50 2.74
C TYR A 380 30.67 17.02 2.87
N ASN A 381 31.65 17.91 2.77
CA ASN A 381 33.07 17.63 2.99
C ASN A 381 33.57 18.04 4.40
N THR A 382 32.66 18.37 5.31
CA THR A 382 32.98 18.74 6.70
C THR A 382 33.59 17.56 7.46
N SER A 383 34.67 17.82 8.18
CA SER A 383 35.35 16.81 9.02
C SER A 383 34.54 16.47 10.28
N PHE A 384 34.77 15.28 10.86
CA PHE A 384 34.09 14.89 12.11
C PHE A 384 34.37 15.83 13.28
N GLU A 385 35.55 16.45 13.33
CA GLU A 385 35.88 17.46 14.35
C GLU A 385 34.99 18.71 14.21
N GLU A 386 34.81 19.19 12.98
CA GLU A 386 33.94 20.33 12.68
C GLU A 386 32.46 19.99 12.89
N ILE A 387 32.02 18.77 12.56
CA ILE A 387 30.66 18.29 12.85
C ILE A 387 30.40 18.34 14.36
N ARG A 388 31.33 17.80 15.18
CA ARG A 388 31.24 17.84 16.65
C ARG A 388 31.24 19.26 17.19
N ALA A 389 32.05 20.17 16.62
CA ALA A 389 32.06 21.57 17.01
C ALA A 389 30.70 22.25 16.72
N ALA A 390 30.08 21.97 15.58
CA ALA A 390 28.76 22.49 15.22
C ALA A 390 27.63 21.96 16.12
N ILE A 391 27.66 20.66 16.44
CA ILE A 391 26.75 20.05 17.44
C ILE A 391 26.92 20.79 18.77
N LYS A 392 28.15 20.90 19.28
CA LYS A 392 28.45 21.59 20.54
C LYS A 392 27.97 23.05 20.55
N GLY A 393 28.12 23.77 19.45
CA GLY A 393 27.62 25.15 19.30
C GLY A 393 26.10 25.25 19.40
N THR A 394 25.37 24.24 18.88
CA THR A 394 23.89 24.22 18.90
C THR A 394 23.32 24.00 20.30
N TYR A 395 23.99 23.20 21.14
CA TYR A 395 23.51 22.87 22.49
C TYR A 395 24.08 23.76 23.60
N ARG A 396 25.05 24.64 23.28
CA ARG A 396 25.57 25.68 24.19
C ARG A 396 24.76 26.99 24.17
N ASN A 397 23.88 27.14 23.18
CA ASN A 397 22.92 28.23 23.06
C ASN A 397 21.52 27.74 23.45
#